data_AF-A0A7V7XQ39-F1
#
_entry.id   AF-A0A7V7XQ39-F1
#
_cell.length_a   1.000
_cell.length_b   1.000
_cell.length_c   1.000
_cell.angle_alpha   90.00
_cell.angle_beta   90.00
_cell.angle_gamma   90.00
#
_symmetry.space_group_name_H-M   'P 1'
#
loop_
_entity.id
_entity.type
_entity.pdbx_description
1 polymer ?
#
loop_
_entity_poly.entity_id
_entity_poly.type
_entity_poly.pdbx_seq_one_letter_code
_entity_poly.pdbx_strand_id
1 'polypeptide(L)'
;MSCLKRTARSRPAPCSPTTRLRSRSKRVPAARAMPDGLVVASDIAEQALAEGRRRVPAGKLQFAAADAERLTFRDAAFDRVLCGLGLMFFPAVPRALAEMRRVLKPGGLAVFSVWGEEARAPLVSCALQCIRRILPPPKVERLSPFRFGEPALLRQTLEAAGFAGVELHVHVLSCAFDTSQAYWQAFRDLAGGAAAGLSRLPEAMLVRLGEEVAQELAPCRQGEGYVAQSEVLIARARRV
;
A
#
# COMPACT_ATOMS: atom_id res chain seq x y z
N MET A 1 -2.03 2.20 7.21
CA MET A 1 -2.49 1.39 6.07
C MET A 1 -3.87 1.86 5.64
N SER A 2 -3.96 2.60 4.54
CA SER A 2 -5.20 3.29 4.15
C SER A 2 -6.12 2.37 3.35
N CYS A 3 -7.27 2.01 3.90
CA CYS A 3 -8.36 1.32 3.19
C CYS A 3 -9.42 2.35 2.76
N LEU A 4 -9.61 2.51 1.45
CA LEU A 4 -10.53 3.48 0.82
C LEU A 4 -11.81 2.78 0.37
N LYS A 5 -13.00 3.28 0.76
CA LYS A 5 -14.30 2.58 0.59
C LYS A 5 -15.38 3.50 -0.02
N ARG A 6 -16.26 2.98 -0.89
CA ARG A 6 -17.18 3.73 -1.81
C ARG A 6 -18.68 3.51 -1.59
N THR A 7 -19.54 4.50 -1.88
CA THR A 7 -20.95 4.29 -2.31
C THR A 7 -21.33 4.92 -3.67
N ALA A 8 -22.17 4.23 -4.47
CA ALA A 8 -22.93 4.55 -5.71
C ALA A 8 -22.27 4.46 -7.12
N ARG A 9 -23.06 3.99 -8.11
CA ARG A 9 -22.78 3.34 -9.44
C ARG A 9 -22.26 4.25 -10.57
N SER A 10 -21.36 3.70 -11.43
CA SER A 10 -21.17 4.05 -12.86
C SER A 10 -20.05 3.20 -13.52
N ARG A 11 -20.11 3.07 -14.86
CA ARG A 11 -19.36 2.18 -15.79
C ARG A 11 -17.86 2.53 -15.94
N PRO A 12 -16.97 1.58 -16.29
CA PRO A 12 -15.53 1.85 -16.43
C PRO A 12 -15.16 2.44 -17.81
N ALA A 13 -14.23 3.41 -17.82
CA ALA A 13 -13.54 3.90 -19.01
C ALA A 13 -12.13 3.29 -19.11
N PRO A 14 -11.55 3.11 -20.32
CA PRO A 14 -10.31 2.37 -20.52
C PRO A 14 -9.05 3.15 -20.09
N CYS A 15 -8.07 2.44 -19.51
CA CYS A 15 -6.77 2.97 -19.08
C CYS A 15 -5.77 3.04 -20.26
N SER A 16 -5.07 4.16 -20.39
CA SER A 16 -3.91 4.34 -21.25
C SER A 16 -2.60 4.02 -20.51
N PRO A 17 -1.59 3.39 -21.16
CA PRO A 17 -0.37 2.94 -20.51
C PRO A 17 0.76 3.96 -20.71
N THR A 18 1.04 4.81 -19.71
CA THR A 18 2.35 5.40 -19.37
C THR A 18 2.14 6.60 -18.45
N THR A 19 2.41 6.45 -17.16
CA THR A 19 2.52 7.59 -16.23
C THR A 19 3.85 7.50 -15.51
N ARG A 20 4.79 8.37 -15.91
CA ARG A 20 6.02 8.63 -15.17
C ARG A 20 5.64 9.30 -13.85
N LEU A 21 5.71 8.58 -12.74
CA LEU A 21 5.47 9.14 -11.41
C LEU A 21 6.76 9.83 -10.92
N ARG A 22 6.94 11.11 -11.30
CA ARG A 22 7.89 11.97 -10.56
C ARG A 22 7.36 12.14 -9.14
N SER A 23 8.26 12.03 -8.16
CA SER A 23 8.06 12.16 -6.70
C SER A 23 7.19 13.37 -6.29
N ARG A 24 5.87 13.28 -6.51
CA ARG A 24 4.88 14.24 -6.02
C ARG A 24 3.59 13.51 -5.68
N SER A 25 3.41 13.35 -4.38
CA SER A 25 2.11 13.42 -3.71
C SER A 25 1.25 12.15 -3.78
N LYS A 26 0.99 11.56 -2.61
CA LYS A 26 -0.07 10.57 -2.35
C LYS A 26 -1.46 11.22 -2.57
N ARG A 27 -1.75 11.72 -3.77
CA ARG A 27 -3.10 12.18 -4.13
C ARG A 27 -3.96 10.94 -4.29
N VAL A 28 -4.99 10.83 -3.47
CA VAL A 28 -5.91 9.68 -3.41
C VAL A 28 -6.54 9.47 -4.80
N PRO A 29 -6.18 8.42 -5.56
CA PRO A 29 -6.72 8.19 -6.90
C PRO A 29 -8.23 7.98 -6.88
N ALA A 30 -8.76 7.43 -5.78
CA ALA A 30 -10.18 7.16 -5.58
C ALA A 30 -11.04 8.44 -5.61
N ALA A 31 -10.57 9.56 -5.05
CA ALA A 31 -11.31 10.83 -5.04
C ALA A 31 -11.32 11.52 -6.42
N ARG A 32 -10.34 11.22 -7.28
CA ARG A 32 -10.28 11.74 -8.66
C ARG A 32 -11.07 10.89 -9.64
N ALA A 33 -11.10 9.58 -9.43
CA ALA A 33 -11.82 8.65 -10.29
C ALA A 33 -13.34 8.67 -10.06
N MET A 34 -13.83 9.31 -8.99
CA MET A 34 -15.25 9.32 -8.60
C MET A 34 -15.64 10.69 -8.02
N PRO A 35 -15.83 11.73 -8.86
CA PRO A 35 -16.14 13.08 -8.40
C PRO A 35 -17.46 13.16 -7.60
N ASP A 36 -18.43 12.29 -7.90
CA ASP A 36 -19.76 12.28 -7.25
C ASP A 36 -19.92 11.17 -6.19
N GLY A 37 -18.84 10.42 -5.91
CA GLY A 37 -18.89 9.30 -4.97
C GLY A 37 -18.49 9.69 -3.56
N LEU A 38 -19.19 9.16 -2.56
CA LEU A 38 -18.71 9.24 -1.17
C LEU A 38 -17.55 8.26 -1.00
N VAL A 39 -16.41 8.78 -0.54
CA VAL A 39 -15.23 7.97 -0.24
C VAL A 39 -14.85 8.13 1.24
N VAL A 40 -14.78 7.00 1.93
CA VAL A 40 -14.32 6.90 3.32
C VAL A 40 -12.91 6.28 3.34
N ALA A 41 -11.92 7.05 3.79
CA ALA A 41 -10.59 6.56 4.09
C ALA A 41 -10.53 6.08 5.55
N SER A 42 -10.12 4.83 5.75
CA SER A 42 -9.99 4.22 7.07
C SER A 42 -8.58 3.70 7.33
N ASP A 43 -8.11 3.88 8.56
CA ASP A 43 -6.80 3.44 9.03
C ASP A 43 -6.84 3.28 10.56
N ILE A 44 -6.05 2.36 11.12
CA ILE A 44 -5.87 2.25 12.58
C ILE A 44 -4.93 3.35 13.10
N ALA A 45 -4.04 3.86 12.24
CA ALA A 45 -3.08 4.89 12.61
C ALA A 45 -3.66 6.30 12.44
N GLU A 46 -3.98 6.97 13.56
CA GLU A 46 -4.52 8.33 13.54
C GLU A 46 -3.60 9.33 12.84
N GLN A 47 -2.28 9.17 12.96
CA GLN A 47 -1.30 10.01 12.27
C GLN A 47 -1.43 9.92 10.74
N ALA A 48 -1.72 8.73 10.20
CA ALA A 48 -1.94 8.55 8.77
C ALA A 48 -3.23 9.25 8.31
N LEU A 49 -4.29 9.23 9.14
CA LEU A 49 -5.53 9.95 8.87
C LEU A 49 -5.33 11.46 8.93
N ALA A 50 -4.60 11.96 9.93
CA ALA A 50 -4.28 13.39 10.04
C ALA A 50 -3.48 13.88 8.83
N GLU A 51 -2.52 13.09 8.37
CA GLU A 51 -1.76 13.39 7.16
C GLU A 51 -2.63 13.33 5.90
N GLY A 52 -3.54 12.36 5.81
CA GLY A 52 -4.53 12.29 4.73
C GLY A 52 -5.42 13.53 4.66
N ARG A 53 -5.91 14.02 5.81
CA ARG A 53 -6.72 15.24 5.90
C ARG A 53 -5.97 16.48 5.41
N ARG A 54 -4.68 16.60 5.70
CA ARG A 54 -3.84 17.71 5.22
C ARG A 54 -3.64 17.71 3.70
N ARG A 55 -3.66 16.53 3.07
CA ARG A 55 -3.34 16.35 1.64
C ARG A 55 -4.53 16.48 0.70
N VAL A 56 -5.75 16.38 1.23
CA VAL A 56 -6.96 16.34 0.42
C VAL A 56 -7.83 17.54 0.76
N PRO A 57 -8.37 18.27 -0.24
CA PRO A 57 -9.29 19.37 0.01
C PRO A 57 -10.45 18.92 0.90
N ALA A 58 -10.84 19.79 1.84
CA ALA A 58 -11.96 19.53 2.74
C ALA A 58 -13.22 19.12 1.96
N GLY A 59 -13.97 18.16 2.50
CA GLY A 59 -15.22 17.66 1.91
C GLY A 59 -15.06 16.58 0.82
N LYS A 60 -13.84 16.32 0.29
CA LYS A 60 -13.65 15.28 -0.74
C LYS A 60 -13.54 13.85 -0.20
N LEU A 61 -13.16 13.69 1.07
CA LEU A 61 -13.02 12.40 1.74
C LEU A 61 -13.54 12.49 3.16
N GLN A 62 -14.22 11.44 3.60
CA GLN A 62 -14.43 11.19 5.02
C GLN A 62 -13.29 10.33 5.56
N PHE A 63 -12.92 10.54 6.82
CA PHE A 63 -11.84 9.82 7.49
C PHE A 63 -12.38 9.14 8.73
N ALA A 64 -12.10 7.84 8.88
CA ALA A 64 -12.55 7.04 10.03
C ALA A 64 -11.38 6.24 10.61
N ALA A 65 -11.12 6.40 11.91
CA ALA A 65 -10.24 5.49 12.62
C ALA A 65 -10.94 4.13 12.73
N ALA A 66 -10.34 3.09 12.14
CA ALA A 66 -10.91 1.76 12.17
C ALA A 66 -9.83 0.69 12.00
N ASP A 67 -9.96 -0.37 12.79
CA ASP A 67 -9.23 -1.62 12.59
C ASP A 67 -9.85 -2.36 11.39
N ALA A 68 -9.03 -2.75 10.42
CA ALA A 68 -9.48 -3.52 9.26
C ALA A 68 -10.06 -4.89 9.65
N GLU A 69 -9.64 -5.45 10.79
CA GLU A 69 -10.12 -6.72 11.34
C GLU A 69 -11.43 -6.60 12.11
N ARG A 70 -11.89 -5.36 12.38
CA ARG A 70 -13.16 -5.08 13.06
C ARG A 70 -13.74 -3.74 12.62
N LEU A 71 -14.28 -3.70 11.41
CA LEU A 71 -14.82 -2.50 10.80
C LEU A 71 -16.15 -2.08 11.45
N THR A 72 -16.24 -0.83 11.87
CA THR A 72 -17.44 -0.24 12.48
C THR A 72 -18.50 0.19 11.48
N PHE A 73 -18.43 -0.31 10.24
CA PHE A 73 -19.42 -0.03 9.19
C PHE A 73 -20.50 -1.10 9.16
N ARG A 74 -21.72 -0.72 8.77
CA ARG A 74 -22.82 -1.66 8.55
C ARG A 74 -22.51 -2.66 7.42
N ASP A 75 -23.19 -3.79 7.46
CA ASP A 75 -23.19 -4.77 6.38
C ASP A 75 -23.66 -4.15 5.07
N ALA A 76 -23.06 -4.57 3.95
CA ALA A 76 -23.43 -4.12 2.61
C ALA A 76 -23.48 -2.58 2.46
N ALA A 77 -22.65 -1.86 3.21
CA ALA A 77 -22.57 -0.41 3.15
C ALA A 77 -21.99 0.10 1.83
N PHE A 78 -21.03 -0.61 1.24
CA PHE A 78 -20.16 -0.09 0.18
C PHE A 78 -20.30 -0.85 -1.14
N ASP A 79 -20.20 -0.13 -2.25
CA ASP A 79 -20.16 -0.73 -3.60
C ASP A 79 -18.75 -1.19 -3.99
N ARG A 80 -17.73 -0.57 -3.39
CA ARG A 80 -16.32 -0.94 -3.59
C ARG A 80 -15.51 -0.81 -2.31
N VAL A 81 -14.53 -1.72 -2.15
CA VAL A 81 -13.49 -1.65 -1.13
C VAL A 81 -12.13 -1.67 -1.81
N LEU A 82 -11.24 -0.75 -1.43
CA LEU A 82 -9.86 -0.67 -1.89
C LEU A 82 -8.93 -0.86 -0.70
N CYS A 83 -8.01 -1.82 -0.77
CA CYS A 83 -6.97 -2.02 0.22
C CYS A 83 -5.59 -1.91 -0.46
N GLY A 84 -5.07 -0.68 -0.50
CA GLY A 84 -3.81 -0.38 -1.18
C GLY A 84 -2.60 -0.55 -0.27
N LEU A 85 -1.71 -1.49 -0.60
CA LEU A 85 -0.49 -1.81 0.15
C LEU A 85 -0.73 -2.01 1.66
N GLY A 86 -1.90 -2.54 2.02
CA GLY A 86 -2.34 -2.72 3.42
C GLY A 86 -2.40 -4.17 3.87
N LEU A 87 -2.89 -5.06 3.00
CA LEU A 87 -3.24 -6.45 3.31
C LEU A 87 -2.09 -7.23 3.96
N MET A 88 -0.86 -6.96 3.52
CA MET A 88 0.38 -7.62 3.96
C MET A 88 0.67 -7.40 5.45
N PHE A 89 0.03 -6.42 6.07
CA PHE A 89 0.33 -5.99 7.41
C PHE A 89 -0.80 -6.21 8.41
N PHE A 90 -1.90 -6.86 8.02
CA PHE A 90 -2.92 -7.28 8.97
C PHE A 90 -2.49 -8.58 9.66
N PRO A 91 -2.42 -8.62 11.01
CA PRO A 91 -2.15 -9.85 11.76
C PRO A 91 -3.11 -10.99 11.41
N ALA A 92 -4.42 -10.74 11.43
CA ALA A 92 -5.45 -11.72 11.12
C ALA A 92 -6.09 -11.41 9.75
N VAL A 93 -5.35 -11.69 8.68
CA VAL A 93 -5.81 -11.51 7.29
C VAL A 93 -7.18 -12.12 7.01
N PRO A 94 -7.52 -13.34 7.47
CA PRO A 94 -8.87 -13.90 7.27
C PRO A 94 -9.98 -13.02 7.88
N ARG A 95 -9.74 -12.42 9.06
CA ARG A 95 -10.70 -11.51 9.71
C ARG A 95 -10.84 -10.21 8.94
N ALA A 96 -9.72 -9.61 8.53
CA ALA A 96 -9.75 -8.38 7.73
C ALA A 96 -10.48 -8.57 6.40
N LEU A 97 -10.23 -9.69 5.70
CA LEU A 97 -10.92 -10.00 4.46
C LEU A 97 -12.41 -10.28 4.67
N ALA A 98 -12.78 -10.99 5.75
CA ALA A 98 -14.17 -11.21 6.12
C ALA A 98 -14.92 -9.90 6.38
N GLU A 99 -14.30 -8.96 7.11
CA GLU A 99 -14.87 -7.63 7.35
C GLU A 99 -15.00 -6.81 6.07
N MET A 100 -13.97 -6.81 5.21
CA MET A 100 -14.03 -6.15 3.91
C MET A 100 -15.13 -6.72 3.01
N ARG A 101 -15.35 -8.04 3.05
CA ARG A 101 -16.44 -8.70 2.35
C ARG A 101 -17.80 -8.33 2.97
N ARG A 102 -17.94 -8.37 4.30
CA ARG A 102 -19.19 -8.04 5.03
C ARG A 102 -19.71 -6.65 4.68
N VAL A 103 -18.83 -5.65 4.67
CA VAL A 103 -19.22 -4.26 4.39
C VAL A 103 -19.47 -3.98 2.90
N LEU A 104 -19.05 -4.87 2.01
CA LEU A 104 -19.26 -4.75 0.56
C LEU A 104 -20.66 -5.24 0.19
N LYS A 105 -21.41 -4.57 -0.69
CA LYS A 105 -22.71 -5.08 -1.18
C LYS A 105 -22.52 -6.39 -1.97
N PRO A 106 -23.53 -7.28 -2.04
CA PRO A 106 -23.52 -8.40 -2.99
C PRO A 106 -23.21 -7.91 -4.42
N GLY A 107 -22.32 -8.60 -5.11
CA GLY A 107 -21.79 -8.20 -6.43
C GLY A 107 -20.79 -7.03 -6.43
N GLY A 108 -20.51 -6.42 -5.27
CA GLY A 108 -19.56 -5.33 -5.13
C GLY A 108 -18.11 -5.73 -5.43
N LEU A 109 -17.26 -4.74 -5.72
CA LEU A 109 -15.86 -4.97 -6.12
C LEU A 109 -14.89 -4.71 -4.95
N ALA A 110 -14.05 -5.67 -4.65
CA ALA A 110 -12.86 -5.49 -3.83
C ALA A 110 -11.62 -5.36 -4.74
N VAL A 111 -10.73 -4.42 -4.42
CA VAL A 111 -9.43 -4.28 -5.08
C VAL A 111 -8.34 -4.21 -4.03
N PHE A 112 -7.32 -5.04 -4.19
CA PHE A 112 -6.17 -5.11 -3.31
C PHE A 112 -4.92 -4.77 -4.12
N SER A 113 -3.97 -4.07 -3.49
CA SER A 113 -2.61 -4.02 -4.02
C SER A 113 -1.61 -4.47 -2.96
N VAL A 114 -0.66 -5.29 -3.39
CA VAL A 114 0.45 -5.81 -2.57
C VAL A 114 1.74 -5.71 -3.37
N TRP A 115 2.88 -5.65 -2.68
CA TRP A 115 4.16 -5.79 -3.38
C TRP A 115 4.26 -7.17 -4.01
N GLY A 116 4.95 -7.27 -5.15
CA GLY A 116 5.39 -8.54 -5.71
C GLY A 116 6.44 -9.20 -4.82
N GLU A 117 7.11 -10.21 -5.36
CA GLU A 117 8.22 -10.88 -4.69
C GLU A 117 9.34 -9.88 -4.28
N GLU A 118 10.05 -10.17 -3.20
CA GLU A 118 11.10 -9.29 -2.64
C GLU A 118 12.14 -8.88 -3.69
N ALA A 119 12.57 -9.85 -4.52
CA ALA A 119 13.55 -9.63 -5.59
C ALA A 119 13.03 -8.72 -6.72
N ARG A 120 11.71 -8.55 -6.85
CA ARG A 120 11.05 -7.76 -7.90
C ARG A 120 10.51 -6.44 -7.38
N ALA A 121 10.80 -6.07 -6.12
CA ALA A 121 10.30 -4.87 -5.46
C ALA A 121 11.42 -3.99 -4.83
N PRO A 122 12.45 -3.57 -5.59
CA PRO A 122 13.61 -2.80 -5.08
C PRO A 122 13.26 -1.49 -4.38
N LEU A 123 12.08 -0.90 -4.66
CA LEU A 123 11.60 0.28 -3.95
C LEU A 123 11.51 0.05 -2.44
N VAL A 124 11.22 -1.18 -2.01
CA VAL A 124 11.08 -1.56 -0.61
C VAL A 124 12.20 -2.50 -0.17
N SER A 125 12.62 -3.44 -1.02
CA SER A 125 13.56 -4.48 -0.62
C SER A 125 14.97 -3.94 -0.35
N CYS A 126 15.49 -2.98 -1.14
CA CYS A 126 16.82 -2.40 -0.91
C CYS A 126 16.94 -1.81 0.51
N ALA A 127 16.00 -0.96 0.91
CA ALA A 127 15.99 -0.38 2.25
C ALA A 127 15.84 -1.43 3.36
N LEU A 128 15.02 -2.46 3.17
CA LEU A 128 14.86 -3.53 4.15
C LEU A 128 16.12 -4.40 4.28
N GLN A 129 16.85 -4.63 3.19
CA GLN A 129 18.13 -5.33 3.20
C GLN A 129 19.17 -4.54 4.01
N CYS A 130 19.28 -3.23 3.80
CA CYS A 130 20.15 -2.36 4.61
C CYS A 130 19.78 -2.42 6.10
N ILE A 131 18.48 -2.34 6.41
CA ILE A 131 17.97 -2.44 7.79
C ILE A 131 18.35 -3.78 8.42
N ARG A 132 18.17 -4.91 7.72
CA ARG A 132 18.51 -6.25 8.20
C ARG A 132 20.02 -6.44 8.43
N ARG A 133 20.86 -5.76 7.64
CA ARG A 133 22.32 -5.82 7.73
C ARG A 133 22.87 -4.98 8.89
N ILE A 134 22.27 -3.81 9.12
CA ILE A 134 22.82 -2.80 10.04
C ILE A 134 22.20 -2.87 11.43
N LEU A 135 20.90 -3.13 11.53
CA LEU A 135 20.19 -3.12 12.82
C LEU A 135 20.07 -4.54 13.38
N PRO A 136 20.05 -4.68 14.73
CA PRO A 136 19.75 -5.96 15.34
C PRO A 136 18.36 -6.45 14.92
N PRO A 137 18.14 -7.77 14.87
CA PRO A 137 16.84 -8.33 14.57
C PRO A 137 15.79 -7.79 15.56
N PRO A 138 14.56 -7.51 15.11
CA PRO A 138 13.55 -6.95 15.98
C PRO A 138 13.15 -7.97 17.07
N LYS A 139 12.92 -7.49 18.29
CA LYS A 139 12.43 -8.32 19.40
C LYS A 139 11.05 -8.95 19.15
N VAL A 140 10.27 -8.32 18.28
CA VAL A 140 8.94 -8.79 17.86
C VAL A 140 9.00 -8.99 16.35
N GLU A 141 8.59 -10.18 15.91
CA GLU A 141 8.54 -10.50 14.49
C GLU A 141 7.64 -9.51 13.74
N ARG A 142 8.11 -9.08 12.57
CA ARG A 142 7.37 -8.15 11.71
C ARG A 142 6.85 -8.92 10.51
N LEU A 143 5.59 -8.70 10.17
CA LEU A 143 5.00 -9.24 8.96
C LEU A 143 5.78 -8.74 7.74
N SER A 144 6.15 -9.67 6.87
CA SER A 144 6.86 -9.34 5.64
C SER A 144 5.93 -8.55 4.70
N PRO A 145 6.40 -7.43 4.12
CA PRO A 145 5.68 -6.72 3.08
C PRO A 145 5.62 -7.51 1.76
N PHE A 146 6.29 -8.66 1.65
CA PHE A 146 6.29 -9.48 0.44
C PHE A 146 5.49 -10.77 0.62
N ARG A 147 4.81 -10.97 1.76
CA ARG A 147 4.11 -12.22 2.11
C ARG A 147 2.95 -12.62 1.17
N PHE A 148 2.53 -11.71 0.28
CA PHE A 148 1.53 -11.95 -0.77
C PHE A 148 2.09 -11.66 -2.17
N GLY A 149 3.42 -11.63 -2.32
CA GLY A 149 4.10 -11.34 -3.57
C GLY A 149 3.99 -12.46 -4.61
N GLU A 150 3.67 -13.68 -4.17
CA GLU A 150 3.36 -14.78 -5.07
C GLU A 150 1.88 -14.70 -5.53
N PRO A 151 1.60 -14.62 -6.85
CA PRO A 151 0.24 -14.49 -7.36
C PRO A 151 -0.71 -15.61 -6.93
N ALA A 152 -0.22 -16.87 -6.90
CA ALA A 152 -1.03 -18.02 -6.52
C ALA A 152 -1.48 -17.94 -5.05
N LEU A 153 -0.58 -17.57 -4.14
CA LEU A 153 -0.89 -17.39 -2.73
C LEU A 153 -1.90 -16.28 -2.49
N LEU A 154 -1.75 -15.13 -3.16
CA LEU A 154 -2.71 -14.03 -3.05
C LEU A 154 -4.10 -14.44 -3.56
N ARG A 155 -4.17 -15.15 -4.69
CA ARG A 155 -5.42 -15.71 -5.23
C ARG A 155 -6.09 -16.63 -4.23
N GLN A 156 -5.37 -17.64 -3.74
CA GLN A 156 -5.89 -18.62 -2.79
C GLN A 156 -6.39 -17.96 -1.52
N THR A 157 -5.66 -16.96 -1.01
CA THR A 157 -6.04 -16.21 0.19
C THR A 157 -7.38 -15.47 0.01
N LEU A 158 -7.60 -14.84 -1.16
CA LEU A 158 -8.84 -14.13 -1.45
C LEU A 158 -10.02 -15.07 -1.67
N GLU A 159 -9.80 -16.18 -2.39
CA GLU A 159 -10.81 -17.21 -2.63
C GLU A 159 -11.25 -17.89 -1.33
N ALA A 160 -10.29 -18.23 -0.45
CA ALA A 160 -10.57 -18.80 0.87
C ALA A 160 -11.38 -17.84 1.77
N ALA A 161 -11.29 -16.53 1.55
CA ALA A 161 -12.11 -15.53 2.24
C ALA A 161 -13.53 -15.36 1.65
N GLY A 162 -13.88 -16.13 0.61
CA GLY A 162 -15.19 -16.12 -0.04
C GLY A 162 -15.37 -15.02 -1.08
N PHE A 163 -14.27 -14.47 -1.63
CA PHE A 163 -14.33 -13.65 -2.84
C PHE A 163 -14.34 -14.54 -4.08
N ALA A 164 -15.07 -14.14 -5.12
CA ALA A 164 -15.11 -14.83 -6.40
C ALA A 164 -14.55 -13.97 -7.54
N GLY A 165 -14.22 -14.61 -8.66
CA GLY A 165 -13.73 -13.93 -9.87
C GLY A 165 -12.45 -13.15 -9.61
N VAL A 166 -11.48 -13.78 -8.94
CA VAL A 166 -10.19 -13.14 -8.63
C VAL A 166 -9.39 -12.96 -9.91
N GLU A 167 -9.15 -11.71 -10.31
CA GLU A 167 -8.29 -11.33 -11.42
C GLU A 167 -7.03 -10.68 -10.85
N LEU A 168 -5.86 -11.08 -11.34
CA LEU A 168 -4.58 -10.56 -10.90
C LEU A 168 -3.88 -9.85 -12.06
N HIS A 169 -3.38 -8.65 -11.81
CA HIS A 169 -2.57 -7.89 -12.75
C HIS A 169 -1.26 -7.49 -12.09
N VAL A 170 -0.15 -7.77 -12.76
CA VAL A 170 1.16 -7.25 -12.36
C VAL A 170 1.26 -5.81 -12.89
N HIS A 171 1.56 -4.87 -12.01
CA HIS A 171 1.84 -3.49 -12.36
C HIS A 171 3.25 -3.12 -11.92
N VAL A 172 4.04 -2.54 -12.82
CA VAL A 172 5.39 -2.05 -12.49
C VAL A 172 5.30 -0.59 -12.08
N LEU A 173 5.46 -0.34 -10.77
CA LEU A 173 5.62 0.99 -10.23
C LEU A 173 7.04 1.47 -10.49
N SER A 174 7.19 2.59 -11.20
CA SER A 174 8.48 3.23 -11.45
C SER A 174 8.59 4.49 -10.61
N CYS A 175 9.62 4.56 -9.76
CA CYS A 175 9.93 5.72 -8.94
C CYS A 175 11.35 6.20 -9.23
N ALA A 176 11.49 7.49 -9.55
CA ALA A 176 12.77 8.13 -9.83
C ALA A 176 13.21 9.01 -8.65
N PHE A 177 14.50 8.97 -8.34
CA PHE A 177 15.13 9.71 -7.25
C PHE A 177 16.41 10.36 -7.75
N ASP A 178 16.59 11.64 -7.45
CA ASP A 178 17.79 12.38 -7.83
C ASP A 178 19.00 11.93 -6.99
N THR A 179 18.77 11.46 -5.76
CA THR A 179 19.82 11.00 -4.84
C THR A 179 19.35 9.78 -4.03
N SER A 180 20.30 9.01 -3.49
CA SER A 180 20.02 7.92 -2.53
C SER A 180 19.31 8.43 -1.28
N GLN A 181 19.65 9.64 -0.82
CA GLN A 181 19.00 10.27 0.32
C GLN A 181 17.53 10.62 0.04
N ALA A 182 17.22 11.06 -1.18
CA ALA A 182 15.83 11.29 -1.59
C ALA A 182 15.03 9.98 -1.61
N TYR A 183 15.62 8.88 -2.09
CA TYR A 183 15.02 7.55 -1.95
C TYR A 183 14.82 7.17 -0.48
N TRP A 184 15.84 7.34 0.37
CA TRP A 184 15.77 6.94 1.78
C TRP A 184 14.65 7.68 2.51
N GLN A 185 14.52 8.97 2.28
CA GLN A 185 13.41 9.75 2.81
C GLN A 185 12.06 9.25 2.27
N ALA A 186 11.96 8.96 0.97
CA ALA A 186 10.74 8.42 0.38
C ALA A 186 10.36 7.04 0.94
N PHE A 187 11.34 6.16 1.20
CA PHE A 187 11.14 4.89 1.88
C PHE A 187 10.61 5.10 3.29
N ARG A 188 11.19 6.02 4.07
CA ARG A 188 10.70 6.36 5.42
C ARG A 188 9.26 6.87 5.39
N ASP A 189 8.89 7.65 4.39
CA ASP A 189 7.51 8.14 4.20
C ASP A 189 6.54 7.04 3.74
N LEU A 190 7.04 6.01 3.07
CA LEU A 190 6.29 4.85 2.56
C LEU A 190 6.08 3.80 3.64
N ALA A 191 7.09 3.55 4.48
CA ALA A 191 7.18 2.40 5.38
C ALA A 191 6.22 2.45 6.58
N GLY A 192 5.39 3.49 6.71
CA GLY A 192 4.28 3.56 7.67
C GLY A 192 4.73 3.26 9.10
N GLY A 193 4.20 2.20 9.71
CA GLY A 193 4.57 1.77 11.07
C GLY A 193 6.07 1.43 11.25
N ALA A 194 6.77 1.00 10.20
CA ALA A 194 8.21 0.80 10.27
C ALA A 194 8.98 2.13 10.37
N ALA A 195 8.41 3.23 9.85
CA ALA A 195 8.97 4.58 10.00
C ALA A 195 9.01 5.01 11.48
N ALA A 196 8.03 4.60 12.30
CA ALA A 196 8.04 4.90 13.72
C ALA A 196 9.21 4.23 14.47
N GLY A 197 9.62 3.03 14.04
CA GLY A 197 10.81 2.36 14.56
C GLY A 197 12.10 3.05 14.10
N LEU A 198 12.17 3.45 12.83
CA LEU A 198 13.33 4.15 12.27
C LEU A 198 13.51 5.54 12.91
N SER A 199 12.43 6.28 13.15
CA SER A 199 12.49 7.63 13.74
C SER A 199 12.98 7.66 15.20
N ARG A 200 13.10 6.51 15.86
CA ARG A 200 13.66 6.39 17.23
C ARG A 200 15.15 6.04 17.24
N LEU A 201 15.74 5.77 16.07
CA LEU A 201 17.16 5.44 15.98
C LEU A 201 18.02 6.70 16.20
N PRO A 202 19.23 6.55 16.76
CA PRO A 202 20.20 7.62 16.80
C PRO A 202 20.46 8.19 15.41
N GLU A 203 20.68 9.50 15.32
CA GLU A 203 20.91 10.19 14.04
C GLU A 203 22.06 9.58 13.23
N ALA A 204 23.17 9.25 13.90
CA ALA A 204 24.30 8.56 13.27
C ALA A 204 23.90 7.25 12.56
N MET A 205 22.92 6.52 13.11
CA MET A 205 22.42 5.28 12.51
C MET A 205 21.53 5.57 11.29
N LEU A 206 20.72 6.63 11.35
CA LEU A 206 19.90 7.07 10.22
C LEU A 206 20.76 7.55 9.04
N VAL A 207 21.86 8.25 9.33
CA VAL A 207 22.86 8.66 8.34
C VAL A 207 23.51 7.44 7.71
N ARG A 208 24.02 6.51 8.54
CA ARG A 208 24.65 5.27 8.06
C ARG A 208 23.71 4.44 7.19
N LEU A 209 22.43 4.33 7.56
CA LEU A 209 21.42 3.66 6.73
C LEU A 209 21.22 4.37 5.39
N GLY A 210 21.21 5.71 5.36
CA GLY A 210 21.11 6.49 4.12
C GLY A 210 22.30 6.30 3.18
N GLU A 211 23.51 6.17 3.73
CA GLU A 211 24.73 5.89 2.97
C GLU A 211 24.74 4.47 2.39
N GLU A 212 24.39 3.46 3.20
CA GLU A 212 24.36 2.06 2.78
C GLU A 212 23.33 1.82 1.66
N VAL A 213 22.19 2.51 1.73
CA VAL A 213 21.14 2.44 0.72
C VAL A 213 21.64 2.89 -0.65
N ALA A 214 22.64 3.77 -0.72
CA ALA A 214 23.25 4.15 -2.00
C ALA A 214 23.93 2.98 -2.71
N GLN A 215 24.56 2.07 -1.94
CA GLN A 215 25.20 0.87 -2.47
C GLN A 215 24.15 -0.15 -2.91
N GLU A 216 23.12 -0.37 -2.08
CA GLU A 216 22.05 -1.31 -2.40
C GLU A 216 21.19 -0.86 -3.59
N LEU A 217 21.09 0.45 -3.84
CA LEU A 217 20.43 1.02 -5.01
C LEU A 217 21.29 1.03 -6.28
N ALA A 218 22.56 0.66 -6.23
CA ALA A 218 23.44 0.69 -7.40
C ALA A 218 22.84 -0.02 -8.65
N PRO A 219 22.15 -1.18 -8.52
CA PRO A 219 21.47 -1.81 -9.66
C PRO A 219 20.33 -0.98 -10.27
N CYS A 220 19.76 -0.03 -9.51
CA CYS A 220 18.71 0.89 -9.96
C CYS A 220 19.26 2.19 -10.55
N ARG A 221 20.58 2.37 -10.68
CA ARG A 221 21.17 3.61 -11.17
C ARG A 221 20.81 3.87 -12.64
N GLN A 222 20.35 5.07 -12.94
CA GLN A 222 20.09 5.53 -14.31
C GLN A 222 20.57 6.98 -14.46
N GLY A 223 21.65 7.17 -15.23
CA GLY A 223 22.36 8.45 -15.30
C GLY A 223 22.91 8.87 -13.93
N GLU A 224 22.71 10.13 -13.56
CA GLU A 224 23.11 10.69 -12.26
C GLU A 224 22.20 10.26 -11.10
N GLY A 225 21.02 9.70 -11.38
CA GLY A 225 20.00 9.35 -10.38
C GLY A 225 19.70 7.85 -10.31
N TYR A 226 18.55 7.54 -9.72
CA TYR A 226 18.07 6.17 -9.51
C TYR A 226 16.63 6.02 -10.01
N VAL A 227 16.32 4.89 -10.63
CA VAL A 227 14.98 4.50 -11.01
C VAL A 227 14.68 3.10 -10.47
N ALA A 228 13.90 3.04 -9.40
CA ALA A 228 13.42 1.78 -8.84
C ALA A 228 12.15 1.35 -9.60
N GLN A 229 12.22 0.19 -10.26
CA GLN A 229 11.07 -0.46 -10.88
C GLN A 229 10.63 -1.61 -9.98
N SER A 230 9.41 -1.54 -9.44
CA SER A 230 8.91 -2.52 -8.48
C SER A 230 7.57 -3.08 -8.91
N GLU A 231 7.48 -4.40 -8.92
CA GLU A 231 6.23 -5.09 -9.17
C GLU A 231 5.26 -4.92 -7.99
N VAL A 232 4.02 -4.62 -8.34
CA VAL A 232 2.87 -4.55 -7.46
C VAL A 232 1.81 -5.45 -8.06
N LEU A 233 1.33 -6.42 -7.30
CA LEU A 233 0.18 -7.21 -7.70
C LEU A 233 -1.09 -6.44 -7.37
N ILE A 234 -1.96 -6.27 -8.36
CA ILE A 234 -3.28 -5.69 -8.23
C ILE A 234 -4.30 -6.81 -8.38
N ALA A 235 -4.98 -7.16 -7.29
CA ALA A 235 -6.05 -8.14 -7.30
C ALA A 235 -7.41 -7.46 -7.35
N ARG A 236 -8.28 -7.94 -8.23
CA ARG A 236 -9.70 -7.54 -8.33
C ARG A 236 -10.54 -8.76 -8.00
N ALA A 237 -11.54 -8.61 -7.16
CA ALA A 237 -12.41 -9.71 -6.77
C ALA A 237 -13.81 -9.21 -6.42
N ARG A 238 -14.81 -10.10 -6.39
CA ARG A 238 -16.20 -9.76 -6.12
C ARG A 238 -16.72 -10.46 -4.87
N ARG A 239 -17.61 -9.78 -4.15
CA ARG A 239 -18.48 -10.47 -3.18
C ARG A 239 -19.57 -11.19 -3.95
N VAL A 240 -19.69 -12.50 -3.74
CA VAL A 240 -20.87 -13.29 -4.10
C VAL A 240 -21.96 -13.17 -3.03
#